data_AF-A0A8S8Y8Q6-F1
#
_entry.id   AF-A0A8S8Y8Q6-F1
#
_cell.length_a   1.000
_cell.length_b   1.000
_cell.length_c   1.000
_cell.angle_alpha   90.00
_cell.angle_beta   90.00
_cell.angle_gamma   90.00
#
_symmetry.space_group_name_H-M   'P 1'
#
loop_
_entity.id
_entity.type
_entity.pdbx_description
1 polymer ?
#
loop_
_entity_poly.entity_id
_entity_poly.type
_entity_poly.pdbx_seq_one_letter_code
_entity_poly.pdbx_strand_id
1 'polypeptide(L)'
;MRSIGEKSLGDRISDIPADFSTAIRSAWIGRERGLAVFAGVFLASLVITTVFAYGVGLSQGALQNSLNDEVYDAKVDFSSQNDWSSRTNDSAEWGSVCDELLDRVEIIDCGLVYGRQGLRLSGFFDEGFALPQPLNVIEVSGPTGNWDNVSWDYPEALENGPSINGDRIMRIVDPSHYDGELADRYSNRVVYGSWPSGDQPGINPVILPSKIASQAGIRVNDTIDSLNFTYVTDAQVIGSELKDCEGEIITRDLDAGVYQFCTVTMTLSDLTIVAVYEEWPFTNPTLLFNPVIVGDSALSISNRTTLVVNDHAYLGIAIDRNLLPTSSTDDAADWLDANRKIRRPGLRARWRNQDRIQ
;
A
#
# COMPACT_ATOMS: atom_id res chain seq x y z
N MET A 1 -60.15 7.66 45.84
CA MET A 1 -58.87 7.81 45.11
C MET A 1 -57.74 7.74 46.14
N ARG A 2 -56.99 6.64 46.20
CA ARG A 2 -55.81 6.52 47.07
C ARG A 2 -54.60 7.04 46.29
N SER A 3 -53.91 8.01 46.87
CA SER A 3 -52.68 8.63 46.36
C SER A 3 -51.60 7.57 46.14
N ILE A 4 -51.08 7.51 44.91
CA ILE A 4 -49.89 6.74 44.54
C ILE A 4 -48.71 7.59 45.01
N GLY A 5 -48.15 7.27 46.16
CA GLY A 5 -46.92 7.90 46.64
C GLY A 5 -45.73 7.47 45.77
N GLU A 6 -45.03 8.43 45.20
CA GLU A 6 -43.73 8.21 44.57
C GLU A 6 -42.75 7.68 45.62
N LYS A 7 -42.36 6.40 45.50
CA LYS A 7 -41.27 5.83 46.30
C LYS A 7 -39.97 6.55 45.92
N SER A 8 -39.26 7.05 46.94
CA SER A 8 -37.94 7.65 46.80
C SER A 8 -36.96 6.65 46.19
N LEU A 9 -36.00 7.13 45.38
CA LEU A 9 -34.97 6.31 44.74
C LEU A 9 -34.18 5.47 45.76
N GLY A 10 -33.98 6.00 46.97
CA GLY A 10 -33.33 5.31 48.08
C GLY A 10 -34.13 4.10 48.59
N ASP A 11 -35.45 4.22 48.69
CA ASP A 11 -36.34 3.12 49.10
C ASP A 11 -36.38 2.01 48.03
N ARG A 12 -36.29 2.39 46.75
CA ARG A 12 -36.21 1.42 45.64
C ARG A 12 -34.89 0.65 45.61
N ILE A 13 -33.80 1.23 46.12
CA ILE A 13 -32.48 0.59 46.21
C ILE A 13 -32.41 -0.31 47.46
N SER A 14 -33.01 0.11 48.58
CA SER A 14 -33.06 -0.70 49.80
C SER A 14 -33.97 -1.92 49.71
N ASP A 15 -34.98 -1.89 48.83
CA ASP A 15 -35.91 -3.00 48.61
C ASP A 15 -35.31 -4.11 47.69
N ILE A 16 -34.26 -3.81 46.91
CA ILE A 16 -33.61 -4.75 45.96
C ILE A 16 -33.20 -6.09 46.59
N PRO A 17 -32.55 -6.13 47.77
CA PRO A 17 -32.11 -7.40 48.37
C PRO A 17 -33.29 -8.29 48.78
N ALA A 18 -34.37 -7.68 49.29
CA ALA A 18 -35.57 -8.38 49.70
C ALA A 18 -36.33 -8.93 48.49
N ASP A 19 -36.48 -8.13 47.44
CA ASP A 19 -37.11 -8.52 46.17
C ASP A 19 -36.28 -9.57 45.40
N PHE A 20 -34.95 -9.51 45.49
CA PHE A 20 -34.06 -10.53 44.92
C PHE A 20 -34.20 -11.88 45.64
N SER A 21 -34.31 -11.86 46.98
CA SER A 21 -34.47 -13.08 47.78
C SER A 21 -35.81 -13.79 47.51
N THR A 22 -36.89 -13.04 47.28
CA THR A 22 -38.21 -13.59 46.97
C THR A 22 -38.28 -14.08 45.51
N ALA A 23 -37.63 -13.37 44.58
CA ALA A 23 -37.45 -13.82 43.20
C ALA A 23 -36.68 -15.16 43.13
N ILE A 24 -35.56 -15.30 43.86
CA ILE A 24 -34.81 -16.57 43.92
C ILE A 24 -35.68 -17.73 44.44
N ARG A 25 -36.43 -17.50 45.52
CA ARG A 25 -37.32 -18.52 46.08
C ARG A 25 -38.43 -18.92 45.10
N SER A 26 -39.01 -17.97 44.38
CA SER A 26 -40.02 -18.24 43.34
C SER A 26 -39.46 -19.02 42.13
N ALA A 27 -38.22 -18.74 41.73
CA ALA A 27 -37.54 -19.45 40.66
C ALA A 27 -37.26 -20.93 41.01
N TRP A 28 -37.06 -21.23 42.30
CA TRP A 28 -36.83 -22.59 42.80
C TRP A 28 -38.10 -23.46 42.88
N ILE A 29 -39.27 -22.85 43.07
CA ILE A 29 -40.57 -23.56 43.14
C ILE A 29 -40.99 -24.06 41.74
N GLY A 30 -40.63 -23.34 40.69
CA GLY A 30 -40.87 -23.71 39.29
C GLY A 30 -39.64 -24.30 38.61
N ARG A 31 -38.92 -25.24 39.26
CA ARG A 31 -37.60 -25.74 38.85
C ARG A 31 -37.47 -26.12 37.37
N GLU A 32 -38.49 -26.75 36.79
CA GLU A 32 -38.48 -27.12 35.35
C GLU A 32 -38.62 -25.91 34.42
N ARG A 33 -39.45 -24.94 34.79
CA ARG A 33 -39.68 -23.72 33.99
C ARG A 33 -38.52 -22.73 34.12
N GLY A 34 -37.94 -22.60 35.31
CA GLY A 34 -36.75 -21.77 35.54
C GLY A 34 -35.55 -22.28 34.74
N LEU A 35 -35.28 -23.59 34.80
CA LEU A 35 -34.16 -24.21 34.08
C LEU A 35 -34.31 -24.06 32.55
N ALA A 36 -35.52 -24.22 32.02
CA ALA A 36 -35.78 -24.00 30.58
C ALA A 36 -35.49 -22.55 30.14
N VAL A 37 -35.87 -21.55 30.95
CA VAL A 37 -35.57 -20.14 30.64
C VAL A 37 -34.07 -19.86 30.72
N PHE A 38 -33.37 -20.35 31.75
CA PHE A 38 -31.91 -20.20 31.85
C PHE A 38 -31.19 -20.89 30.70
N ALA A 39 -31.58 -22.11 30.33
CA ALA A 39 -31.01 -22.82 29.20
C ALA A 39 -31.27 -22.10 27.87
N GLY A 40 -32.48 -21.54 27.68
CA GLY A 40 -32.83 -20.76 26.49
C GLY A 40 -32.00 -19.47 26.35
N VAL A 41 -31.84 -18.71 27.44
CA VAL A 41 -31.01 -17.49 27.44
C VAL A 41 -29.53 -17.83 27.28
N PHE A 42 -29.05 -18.91 27.91
CA PHE A 42 -27.67 -19.36 27.78
C PHE A 42 -27.36 -19.81 26.34
N LEU A 43 -28.22 -20.64 25.74
CA LEU A 43 -28.07 -21.04 24.34
C LEU A 43 -28.17 -19.85 23.40
N ALA A 44 -29.11 -18.92 23.61
CA ALA A 44 -29.21 -17.72 22.78
C ALA A 44 -27.94 -16.87 22.88
N SER A 45 -27.40 -16.67 24.09
CA SER A 45 -26.16 -15.91 24.30
C SER A 45 -24.95 -16.61 23.67
N LEU A 46 -24.87 -17.94 23.77
CA LEU A 46 -23.83 -18.74 23.13
C LEU A 46 -23.93 -18.68 21.60
N VAL A 47 -25.13 -18.80 21.04
CA VAL A 47 -25.34 -18.67 19.58
C VAL A 47 -24.98 -17.27 19.10
N ILE A 48 -25.43 -16.22 19.78
CA ILE A 48 -25.11 -14.83 19.42
C ILE A 48 -23.59 -14.61 19.47
N THR A 49 -22.91 -15.05 20.53
CA THR A 49 -21.44 -14.90 20.63
C THR A 49 -20.70 -15.71 19.57
N THR A 50 -21.13 -16.92 19.26
CA THR A 50 -20.51 -17.72 18.18
C THR A 50 -20.74 -17.12 16.80
N VAL A 51 -21.92 -16.56 16.52
CA VAL A 51 -22.21 -15.88 15.24
C VAL A 51 -21.40 -14.59 15.12
N PHE A 52 -21.25 -13.81 16.20
CA PHE A 52 -20.38 -12.64 16.19
C PHE A 52 -18.92 -13.01 16.04
N ALA A 53 -18.43 -14.03 16.75
CA ALA A 53 -17.05 -14.50 16.61
C ALA A 53 -16.76 -15.01 15.19
N TYR A 54 -17.72 -15.72 14.57
CA TYR A 54 -17.61 -16.19 13.20
C TYR A 54 -17.69 -15.06 12.18
N GLY A 55 -18.62 -14.11 12.37
CA GLY A 55 -18.78 -12.94 11.49
C GLY A 55 -17.54 -12.04 11.51
N VAL A 56 -16.99 -11.82 12.71
CA VAL A 56 -15.70 -11.13 12.88
C VAL A 56 -14.58 -11.94 12.22
N GLY A 57 -14.47 -13.25 12.47
CA GLY A 57 -13.44 -14.08 11.81
C GLY A 57 -13.50 -14.05 10.27
N LEU A 58 -14.70 -14.00 9.68
CA LEU A 58 -14.88 -13.86 8.23
C LEU A 58 -14.50 -12.47 7.72
N SER A 59 -14.86 -11.39 8.43
CA SER A 59 -14.46 -10.04 8.03
C SER A 59 -12.94 -9.84 8.15
N GLN A 60 -12.31 -10.48 9.14
CA GLN A 60 -10.86 -10.51 9.30
C GLN A 60 -10.17 -11.25 8.16
N GLY A 61 -10.68 -12.43 7.80
CA GLY A 61 -10.20 -13.17 6.63
C GLY A 61 -10.39 -12.40 5.33
N ALA A 62 -11.45 -11.59 5.21
CA ALA A 62 -11.66 -10.73 4.05
C ALA A 62 -10.63 -9.58 3.95
N LEU A 63 -10.29 -8.92 5.06
CA LEU A 63 -9.25 -7.88 5.09
C LEU A 63 -7.85 -8.46 4.83
N GLN A 64 -7.53 -9.62 5.41
CA GLN A 64 -6.28 -10.31 5.10
C GLN A 64 -6.22 -10.76 3.64
N ASN A 65 -7.35 -11.20 3.07
CA ASN A 65 -7.42 -11.54 1.64
C ASN A 65 -7.29 -10.32 0.73
N SER A 66 -7.82 -9.14 1.10
CA SER A 66 -7.59 -7.93 0.31
C SER A 66 -6.12 -7.50 0.36
N LEU A 67 -5.47 -7.66 1.52
CA LEU A 67 -4.03 -7.44 1.64
C LEU A 67 -3.22 -8.50 0.88
N ASN A 68 -3.69 -9.74 0.74
CA ASN A 68 -3.01 -10.80 -0.01
C ASN A 68 -2.77 -10.47 -1.49
N ASP A 69 -3.57 -9.56 -2.05
CA ASP A 69 -3.36 -9.07 -3.41
C ASP A 69 -2.36 -7.88 -3.48
N GLU A 70 -1.89 -7.37 -2.35
CA GLU A 70 -0.89 -6.30 -2.25
C GLU A 70 0.49 -6.83 -1.89
N VAL A 71 1.51 -6.26 -2.54
CA VAL A 71 2.91 -6.57 -2.25
C VAL A 71 3.41 -5.82 -1.02
N TYR A 72 3.09 -4.52 -0.91
CA TYR A 72 3.50 -3.69 0.23
C TYR A 72 2.29 -3.34 1.08
N ASP A 73 2.36 -3.59 2.38
CA ASP A 73 1.30 -3.21 3.33
C ASP A 73 1.36 -1.72 3.68
N ALA A 74 2.58 -1.16 3.67
CA ALA A 74 2.80 0.25 3.96
C ALA A 74 3.85 0.85 3.03
N LYS A 75 3.72 2.16 2.83
CA LYS A 75 4.69 2.98 2.10
C LYS A 75 5.16 4.11 3.01
N VAL A 76 6.48 4.34 3.04
CA VAL A 76 7.10 5.43 3.77
C VAL A 76 7.73 6.42 2.78
N ASP A 77 7.23 7.65 2.83
CA ASP A 77 7.67 8.78 1.99
C ASP A 77 8.44 9.82 2.80
N PHE A 78 9.21 10.66 2.09
CA PHE A 78 9.79 11.86 2.68
C PHE A 78 8.70 12.82 3.18
N SER A 79 8.91 13.42 4.35
CA SER A 79 7.98 14.42 4.85
C SER A 79 8.00 15.69 4.01
N SER A 80 6.83 16.29 3.80
CA SER A 80 6.70 17.67 3.33
C SER A 80 7.24 18.63 4.38
N GLN A 81 8.52 18.97 4.32
CA GLN A 81 9.08 20.05 5.11
C GLN A 81 9.68 21.09 4.16
N ASN A 82 9.53 22.37 4.51
CA ASN A 82 9.92 23.50 3.65
C ASN A 82 11.44 23.59 3.44
N ASP A 83 12.23 22.84 4.21
CA ASP A 83 13.69 22.84 4.16
C ASP A 83 14.22 21.62 3.41
N TRP A 84 14.37 21.76 2.09
CA TRP A 84 14.99 20.78 1.18
C TRP A 84 16.45 20.43 1.54
N SER A 85 17.09 21.23 2.40
CA SER A 85 18.47 21.03 2.86
C SER A 85 18.64 19.91 3.88
N SER A 86 17.55 19.46 4.52
CA SER A 86 17.57 18.39 5.53
C SER A 86 17.35 16.99 4.95
N ARG A 87 17.13 16.90 3.63
CA ARG A 87 16.82 15.64 2.95
C ARG A 87 18.10 14.96 2.49
N THR A 88 18.19 13.65 2.68
CA THR A 88 19.27 12.87 2.08
C THR A 88 19.11 12.81 0.56
N ASN A 89 20.23 12.96 -0.13
CA ASN A 89 20.36 12.73 -1.57
C ASN A 89 21.01 11.36 -1.87
N ASP A 90 21.36 10.61 -0.84
CA ASP A 90 21.98 9.30 -0.95
C ASP A 90 20.92 8.20 -0.80
N SER A 91 20.81 7.35 -1.82
CA SER A 91 19.93 6.19 -1.80
C SER A 91 20.31 5.19 -0.72
N ALA A 92 21.61 5.04 -0.41
CA ALA A 92 22.05 4.10 0.61
C ALA A 92 21.66 4.58 2.01
N GLU A 93 21.78 5.89 2.28
CA GLU A 93 21.32 6.47 3.55
C GLU A 93 19.80 6.34 3.69
N TRP A 94 19.04 6.57 2.60
CA TRP A 94 17.59 6.37 2.63
C TRP A 94 17.20 4.91 2.85
N GLY A 95 17.88 3.95 2.20
CA GLY A 95 17.68 2.52 2.42
C GLY A 95 18.00 2.08 3.86
N SER A 96 19.00 2.69 4.51
CA SER A 96 19.36 2.36 5.91
C SER A 96 18.26 2.62 6.94
N VAL A 97 17.23 3.41 6.58
CA VAL A 97 16.05 3.58 7.42
C VAL A 97 15.32 2.24 7.60
N CYS A 98 15.37 1.33 6.62
CA CYS A 98 14.78 0.00 6.75
C CYS A 98 15.36 -0.79 7.93
N ASP A 99 16.65 -0.65 8.24
CA ASP A 99 17.26 -1.34 9.39
C ASP A 99 16.56 -0.96 10.70
N GLU A 100 16.20 0.31 10.87
CA GLU A 100 15.47 0.79 12.05
C GLU A 100 14.00 0.37 12.06
N LEU A 101 13.43 0.15 10.89
CA LEU A 101 12.05 -0.32 10.76
C LEU A 101 11.96 -1.79 11.11
N LEU A 102 12.93 -2.60 10.65
CA LEU A 102 13.01 -4.03 10.94
C LEU A 102 13.30 -4.34 12.43
N ASP A 103 13.79 -3.38 13.21
CA ASP A 103 13.89 -3.52 14.68
C ASP A 103 12.52 -3.71 15.37
N ARG A 104 11.41 -3.41 14.67
CA ARG A 104 10.05 -3.59 15.18
C ARG A 104 9.54 -4.97 14.81
N VAL A 105 9.01 -5.69 15.80
CA VAL A 105 8.48 -7.05 15.62
C VAL A 105 7.30 -7.12 14.65
N GLU A 106 6.65 -5.98 14.43
CA GLU A 106 5.54 -5.82 13.50
C GLU A 106 5.96 -5.83 12.03
N ILE A 107 7.21 -5.50 11.73
CA ILE A 107 7.71 -5.30 10.38
C ILE A 107 8.58 -6.50 10.02
N ILE A 108 8.15 -7.27 9.04
CA ILE A 108 8.86 -8.48 8.60
C ILE A 108 9.93 -8.12 7.59
N ASP A 109 9.62 -7.18 6.69
CA ASP A 109 10.47 -6.91 5.54
C ASP A 109 10.34 -5.45 5.08
N CYS A 110 11.41 -4.89 4.53
CA CYS A 110 11.50 -3.51 4.09
C CYS A 110 12.54 -3.37 2.97
N GLY A 111 12.17 -2.67 1.90
CA GLY A 111 13.08 -2.41 0.79
C GLY A 111 12.91 -1.02 0.17
N LEU A 112 13.97 -0.54 -0.47
CA LEU A 112 13.96 0.72 -1.20
C LEU A 112 13.35 0.53 -2.60
N VAL A 113 12.44 1.43 -2.96
CA VAL A 113 11.75 1.41 -4.24
C VAL A 113 11.81 2.79 -4.89
N TYR A 114 12.13 2.81 -6.19
CA TYR A 114 11.91 3.97 -7.03
C TYR A 114 10.63 3.81 -7.84
N GLY A 115 9.78 4.83 -7.84
CA GLY A 115 8.49 4.79 -8.50
C GLY A 115 7.73 6.10 -8.33
N ARG A 116 6.47 6.02 -7.90
CA ARG A 116 5.63 7.20 -7.67
C ARG A 116 6.22 8.15 -6.62
N GLN A 117 6.17 9.44 -6.94
CA GLN A 117 6.55 10.51 -6.02
C GLN A 117 5.87 10.40 -4.66
N GLY A 118 6.51 10.97 -3.64
CA GLY A 118 6.03 10.97 -2.27
C GLY A 118 4.71 11.72 -2.12
N LEU A 119 3.76 11.09 -1.42
CA LEU A 119 2.42 11.65 -1.27
C LEU A 119 2.36 12.62 -0.09
N ARG A 120 2.23 13.90 -0.38
CA ARG A 120 2.14 14.99 0.60
C ARG A 120 0.68 15.37 0.85
N LEU A 121 -0.05 14.52 1.58
CA LEU A 121 -1.44 14.84 1.96
C LEU A 121 -1.51 15.43 3.37
N SER A 122 -2.27 16.51 3.51
CA SER A 122 -2.66 17.08 4.80
C SER A 122 -3.94 16.46 5.37
N GLY A 123 -4.74 15.75 4.54
CA GLY A 123 -5.97 15.05 4.91
C GLY A 123 -6.37 13.92 3.94
N PHE A 124 -7.49 13.24 4.23
CA PHE A 124 -7.97 12.02 3.53
C PHE A 124 -8.58 12.28 2.14
N PHE A 125 -9.05 13.50 1.86
CA PHE A 125 -9.59 13.95 0.57
C PHE A 125 -8.84 15.18 0.05
N ASP A 126 -7.51 15.11 0.08
CA ASP A 126 -6.66 16.22 -0.35
C ASP A 126 -6.36 16.09 -1.85
N GLU A 127 -6.64 17.15 -2.61
CA GLU A 127 -6.36 17.31 -4.04
C GLU A 127 -4.88 17.01 -4.38
N GLY A 128 -3.99 17.10 -3.38
CA GLY A 128 -2.60 16.68 -3.46
C GLY A 128 -2.36 15.18 -3.69
N PHE A 129 -3.38 14.32 -3.79
CA PHE A 129 -3.20 12.91 -4.14
C PHE A 129 -2.92 12.71 -5.61
N ALA A 130 -3.49 13.52 -6.50
CA ALA A 130 -3.29 13.35 -7.93
C ALA A 130 -1.96 13.96 -8.43
N LEU A 131 -1.37 14.88 -7.65
CA LEU A 131 -0.11 15.55 -8.00
C LEU A 131 1.09 14.61 -8.13
N PRO A 132 1.36 13.67 -7.21
CA PRO A 132 2.59 12.89 -7.25
C PRO A 132 2.52 11.85 -8.37
N GLN A 133 3.40 12.00 -9.34
CA GLN A 133 3.40 11.22 -10.57
C GLN A 133 4.28 9.96 -10.47
N PRO A 134 3.91 8.87 -11.16
CA PRO A 134 4.76 7.69 -11.33
C PRO A 134 5.94 7.93 -12.27
N LEU A 135 6.83 6.92 -12.32
CA LEU A 135 7.72 6.73 -13.45
C LEU A 135 6.92 6.07 -14.58
N ASN A 136 6.96 6.61 -15.80
CA ASN A 136 6.22 6.05 -16.93
C ASN A 136 7.16 5.51 -17.99
N VAL A 137 6.89 4.30 -18.50
CA VAL A 137 7.62 3.74 -19.64
C VAL A 137 7.14 4.42 -20.91
N ILE A 138 8.09 4.88 -21.74
CA ILE A 138 7.81 5.56 -23.01
C ILE A 138 8.02 4.57 -24.15
N GLU A 139 9.19 3.97 -24.19
CA GLU A 139 9.62 3.10 -25.27
C GLU A 139 10.63 2.09 -24.77
N VAL A 140 10.61 0.92 -25.40
CA VAL A 140 11.57 -0.16 -25.20
C VAL A 140 12.08 -0.56 -26.56
N SER A 141 13.39 -0.77 -26.67
CA SER A 141 14.01 -1.31 -27.87
C SER A 141 14.90 -2.49 -27.50
N GLY A 142 14.94 -3.50 -28.36
CA GLY A 142 15.76 -4.68 -28.15
C GLY A 142 15.86 -5.53 -29.42
N PRO A 143 16.84 -6.46 -29.45
CA PRO A 143 17.08 -7.32 -30.61
C PRO A 143 15.99 -8.38 -30.79
N THR A 144 15.25 -8.65 -29.73
CA THR A 144 14.19 -9.66 -29.63
C THR A 144 12.87 -9.01 -29.26
N GLY A 145 11.78 -9.51 -29.85
CA GLY A 145 10.43 -8.97 -29.65
C GLY A 145 10.04 -7.89 -30.66
N ASN A 146 8.74 -7.68 -30.82
CA ASN A 146 8.16 -6.63 -31.64
C ASN A 146 7.69 -5.48 -30.74
N TRP A 147 8.64 -4.67 -30.27
CA TRP A 147 8.37 -3.56 -29.36
C TRP A 147 7.57 -2.42 -29.99
N ASP A 148 7.63 -2.26 -31.32
CA ASP A 148 6.83 -1.28 -32.06
C ASP A 148 5.31 -1.56 -31.97
N ASN A 149 4.92 -2.78 -31.63
CA ASN A 149 3.53 -3.20 -31.48
C ASN A 149 3.02 -3.13 -30.03
N VAL A 150 3.87 -2.74 -29.08
CA VAL A 150 3.49 -2.60 -27.67
C VAL A 150 2.88 -1.22 -27.45
N SER A 151 1.68 -1.20 -26.87
CA SER A 151 1.10 0.04 -26.36
C SER A 151 1.44 0.18 -24.88
N TRP A 152 2.01 1.32 -24.52
CA TRP A 152 2.26 1.71 -23.14
C TRP A 152 1.07 2.47 -22.53
N ASP A 153 -0.01 2.64 -23.28
CA ASP A 153 -1.26 3.17 -22.74
C ASP A 153 -1.89 2.11 -21.82
N TYR A 154 -2.40 2.56 -20.69
CA TYR A 154 -3.10 1.74 -19.71
C TYR A 154 -4.38 2.42 -19.21
N PRO A 155 -5.39 2.59 -20.10
CA PRO A 155 -6.64 3.24 -19.76
C PRO A 155 -7.41 2.51 -18.65
N GLU A 156 -7.21 1.20 -18.48
CA GLU A 156 -7.86 0.45 -17.40
C GLU A 156 -7.50 0.97 -16.00
N ALA A 157 -6.33 1.58 -15.84
CA ALA A 157 -5.95 2.23 -14.57
C ALA A 157 -6.80 3.47 -14.26
N LEU A 158 -7.26 4.20 -15.28
CA LEU A 158 -8.14 5.36 -15.13
C LEU A 158 -9.60 4.95 -14.90
N GLU A 159 -10.01 3.79 -15.42
CA GLU A 159 -11.37 3.28 -15.23
C GLU A 159 -11.58 2.68 -13.83
N ASN A 160 -10.53 2.07 -13.27
CA ASN A 160 -10.60 1.33 -12.00
C ASN A 160 -9.94 2.06 -10.83
N GLY A 161 -9.38 3.25 -11.06
CA GLY A 161 -8.70 4.06 -10.06
C GLY A 161 -8.91 5.56 -10.29
N PRO A 162 -8.39 6.40 -9.39
CA PRO A 162 -8.43 7.85 -9.56
C PRO A 162 -7.64 8.27 -10.81
N SER A 163 -8.07 9.35 -11.46
CA SER A 163 -7.47 9.82 -12.71
C SER A 163 -6.11 10.48 -12.42
N ILE A 164 -5.07 9.65 -12.30
CA ILE A 164 -3.69 10.06 -11.99
C ILE A 164 -2.80 9.89 -13.21
N ASN A 165 -2.83 8.70 -13.80
CA ASN A 165 -1.93 8.30 -14.87
C ASN A 165 -2.61 7.25 -15.75
N GLY A 166 -2.65 7.53 -17.05
CA GLY A 166 -3.16 6.61 -18.07
C GLY A 166 -2.08 5.78 -18.74
N ASP A 167 -0.84 5.85 -18.27
CA ASP A 167 0.32 5.20 -18.91
C ASP A 167 0.79 4.00 -18.06
N ARG A 168 1.56 3.10 -18.67
CA ARG A 168 2.23 2.01 -17.98
C ARG A 168 3.36 2.55 -17.12
N ILE A 169 3.21 2.31 -15.83
CA ILE A 169 4.18 2.75 -14.84
C ILE A 169 5.37 1.78 -14.75
N MET A 170 6.44 2.28 -14.16
CA MET A 170 7.64 1.52 -13.86
C MET A 170 7.96 1.59 -12.37
N ARG A 171 8.49 0.49 -11.84
CA ARG A 171 8.99 0.37 -10.48
C ARG A 171 10.39 -0.20 -10.51
N ILE A 172 11.32 0.46 -9.84
CA ILE A 172 12.70 -0.02 -9.72
C ILE A 172 12.89 -0.46 -8.27
N VAL A 173 13.28 -1.70 -8.05
CA VAL A 173 13.41 -2.31 -6.73
C VAL A 173 14.87 -2.56 -6.40
N ASP A 174 15.24 -2.33 -5.14
CA ASP A 174 16.55 -2.67 -4.62
C ASP A 174 16.71 -4.18 -4.36
N PRO A 175 17.93 -4.67 -4.06
CA PRO A 175 18.18 -6.08 -3.82
C PRO A 175 17.42 -6.68 -2.62
N SER A 176 16.95 -5.85 -1.69
CA SER A 176 16.14 -6.25 -0.53
C SER A 176 14.79 -6.86 -0.94
N HIS A 177 14.38 -6.71 -2.20
CA HIS A 177 13.16 -7.34 -2.73
C HIS A 177 13.40 -8.73 -3.35
N TYR A 178 14.64 -9.24 -3.32
CA TYR A 178 15.00 -10.54 -3.90
C TYR A 178 15.01 -11.68 -2.88
N ASP A 179 14.92 -11.35 -1.59
CA ASP A 179 14.70 -12.29 -0.50
C ASP A 179 13.55 -11.82 0.42
N GLY A 180 13.26 -12.64 1.43
CA GLY A 180 12.24 -12.33 2.42
C GLY A 180 10.79 -12.44 1.93
N GLU A 181 9.91 -11.78 2.68
CA GLU A 181 8.46 -11.79 2.46
C GLU A 181 8.10 -10.99 1.19
N LEU A 182 8.84 -9.93 0.88
CA LEU A 182 8.62 -9.15 -0.33
C LEU A 182 8.91 -9.97 -1.59
N ALA A 183 9.98 -10.75 -1.59
CA ALA A 183 10.29 -11.66 -2.70
C ALA A 183 9.22 -12.75 -2.87
N ASP A 184 8.76 -13.34 -1.77
CA ASP A 184 7.70 -14.35 -1.80
C ASP A 184 6.40 -13.78 -2.41
N ARG A 185 6.01 -12.56 -2.00
CA ARG A 185 4.82 -11.88 -2.56
C ARG A 185 4.94 -11.56 -4.04
N TYR A 186 6.10 -11.07 -4.49
CA TYR A 186 6.35 -10.83 -5.91
C TYR A 186 6.36 -12.13 -6.72
N SER A 187 6.98 -13.19 -6.19
CA SER A 187 7.11 -14.47 -6.86
C SER A 187 5.77 -15.20 -7.06
N ASN A 188 4.80 -14.98 -6.17
CA ASN A 188 3.49 -15.64 -6.20
C ASN A 188 2.70 -15.41 -7.52
N ARG A 189 2.94 -14.29 -8.21
CA ARG A 189 2.29 -13.96 -9.49
C ARG A 189 3.15 -14.25 -10.71
N VAL A 190 4.37 -14.76 -10.54
CA VAL A 190 5.24 -15.10 -11.67
C VAL A 190 4.69 -16.33 -12.39
N VAL A 191 4.34 -16.17 -13.66
CA VAL A 191 3.80 -17.25 -14.52
C VAL A 191 4.90 -17.91 -15.34
N TYR A 192 5.86 -17.10 -15.82
CA TYR A 192 7.00 -17.59 -16.60
C TYR A 192 8.31 -17.08 -16.00
N GLY A 193 9.32 -17.96 -15.97
CA GLY A 193 10.62 -17.64 -15.37
C GLY A 193 10.59 -17.80 -13.85
N SER A 194 11.45 -17.06 -13.17
CA SER A 194 11.55 -17.07 -11.71
C SER A 194 11.91 -15.68 -11.22
N TRP A 195 11.34 -15.30 -10.07
CA TRP A 195 11.76 -14.08 -9.39
C TRP A 195 13.27 -14.11 -9.10
N PRO A 196 14.00 -12.98 -9.21
CA PRO A 196 15.42 -12.95 -8.89
C PRO A 196 15.67 -13.40 -7.44
N SER A 197 16.71 -14.21 -7.23
CA SER A 197 17.09 -14.76 -5.92
C SER A 197 18.25 -14.00 -5.26
N GLY A 198 18.61 -12.84 -5.82
CA GLY A 198 19.69 -11.98 -5.34
C GLY A 198 20.25 -11.11 -6.46
N ASP A 199 21.16 -10.21 -6.07
CA ASP A 199 21.89 -9.38 -7.04
C ASP A 199 22.86 -10.26 -7.86
N GLN A 200 22.59 -10.34 -9.17
CA GLN A 200 23.40 -11.11 -10.11
C GLN A 200 24.29 -10.15 -10.90
N PRO A 201 25.61 -10.15 -10.68
CA PRO A 201 26.49 -9.18 -11.32
C PRO A 201 26.46 -9.35 -12.85
N GLY A 202 26.11 -8.27 -13.54
CA GLY A 202 26.04 -8.22 -15.01
C GLY A 202 24.69 -8.64 -15.61
N ILE A 203 23.69 -8.96 -14.77
CA ILE A 203 22.31 -9.18 -15.22
C ILE A 203 21.44 -8.09 -14.58
N ASN A 204 20.84 -7.25 -15.42
CA ASN A 204 19.87 -6.25 -14.99
C ASN A 204 18.46 -6.83 -15.16
N PRO A 205 17.81 -7.32 -14.08
CA PRO A 205 16.57 -8.06 -14.21
C PRO A 205 15.40 -7.13 -14.56
N VAL A 206 14.62 -7.53 -15.54
CA VAL A 206 13.33 -6.93 -15.90
C VAL A 206 12.24 -7.98 -15.78
N ILE A 207 11.17 -7.62 -15.09
CA ILE A 207 9.99 -8.43 -14.87
C ILE A 207 8.80 -7.71 -15.50
N LEU A 208 8.17 -8.36 -16.49
CA LEU A 208 7.15 -7.73 -17.33
C LEU A 208 5.75 -8.24 -17.01
N PRO A 209 4.72 -7.37 -17.11
CA PRO A 209 3.33 -7.80 -17.09
C PRO A 209 3.03 -8.73 -18.26
N SER A 210 2.19 -9.74 -18.05
CA SER A 210 1.83 -10.74 -19.07
C SER A 210 1.27 -10.14 -20.35
N LYS A 211 0.46 -9.07 -20.26
CA LYS A 211 -0.07 -8.36 -21.43
C LYS A 211 1.04 -7.75 -22.31
N ILE A 212 2.00 -7.06 -21.69
CA ILE A 212 3.12 -6.43 -22.39
C ILE A 212 4.03 -7.50 -23.01
N ALA A 213 4.37 -8.53 -22.24
CA ALA A 213 5.18 -9.63 -22.74
C ALA A 213 4.52 -10.35 -23.92
N SER A 214 3.20 -10.57 -23.87
CA SER A 214 2.45 -11.19 -24.96
C SER A 214 2.35 -10.30 -26.20
N GLN A 215 2.21 -8.99 -26.05
CA GLN A 215 2.16 -8.04 -27.19
C GLN A 215 3.51 -7.94 -27.89
N ALA A 216 4.59 -7.87 -27.11
CA ALA A 216 5.95 -7.85 -27.63
C ALA A 216 6.38 -9.21 -28.21
N GLY A 217 5.73 -10.32 -27.82
CA GLY A 217 6.07 -11.66 -28.30
C GLY A 217 7.42 -12.18 -27.77
N ILE A 218 7.82 -11.71 -26.59
CA ILE A 218 9.10 -12.01 -25.93
C ILE A 218 9.04 -13.26 -25.06
N ARG A 219 10.21 -13.76 -24.67
CA ARG A 219 10.39 -14.90 -23.77
C ARG A 219 11.34 -14.55 -22.63
N VAL A 220 11.32 -15.39 -21.60
CA VAL A 220 12.30 -15.31 -20.52
C VAL A 220 13.70 -15.61 -21.08
N ASN A 221 14.68 -14.82 -20.62
CA ASN A 221 16.07 -14.73 -21.09
C ASN A 221 16.28 -13.92 -22.39
N ASP A 222 15.25 -13.29 -22.93
CA ASP A 222 15.41 -12.30 -23.98
C ASP A 222 16.04 -11.02 -23.41
N THR A 223 16.76 -10.28 -24.26
CA THR A 223 17.46 -9.05 -23.87
C THR A 223 16.76 -7.81 -24.43
N ILE A 224 16.91 -6.70 -23.71
CA ILE A 224 16.42 -5.36 -24.06
C ILE A 224 17.64 -4.45 -24.13
N ASP A 225 17.83 -3.78 -25.26
CA ASP A 225 18.98 -2.90 -25.49
C ASP A 225 18.79 -1.56 -24.76
N SER A 226 17.58 -0.99 -24.86
CA SER A 226 17.24 0.26 -24.19
C SER A 226 15.81 0.28 -23.67
N LEU A 227 15.61 0.79 -22.45
CA LEU A 227 14.30 1.13 -21.91
C LEU A 227 14.30 2.60 -21.51
N ASN A 228 13.42 3.38 -22.13
CA ASN A 228 13.25 4.80 -21.83
C ASN A 228 12.02 5.00 -20.96
N PHE A 229 12.21 5.72 -19.86
CA PHE A 229 11.15 6.09 -18.95
C PHE A 229 11.22 7.57 -18.61
N THR A 230 10.08 8.17 -18.26
CA THR A 230 10.01 9.54 -17.74
C THR A 230 9.94 9.56 -16.22
N TYR A 231 10.52 10.60 -15.63
CA TYR A 231 10.28 10.99 -14.25
C TYR A 231 9.90 12.48 -14.21
N VAL A 232 9.24 12.91 -13.12
CA VAL A 232 8.76 14.28 -12.96
C VAL A 232 9.68 15.05 -12.02
N THR A 233 10.06 16.25 -12.41
CA THR A 233 10.91 17.15 -11.60
C THR A 233 10.10 18.22 -10.89
N ASP A 234 9.11 18.80 -11.59
CA ASP A 234 8.26 19.88 -11.05
C ASP A 234 6.85 19.79 -11.62
N ALA A 235 5.89 20.33 -10.85
CA ALA A 235 4.47 20.34 -11.17
C ALA A 235 3.84 21.69 -10.79
N GLN A 236 3.09 22.29 -11.70
CA GLN A 236 2.41 23.58 -11.49
C GLN A 236 0.98 23.55 -12.03
N VAL A 237 0.09 24.35 -11.43
CA VAL A 237 -1.27 24.54 -11.98
C VAL A 237 -1.19 25.28 -13.31
N ILE A 238 -2.04 24.91 -14.27
CA ILE A 238 -2.12 25.58 -15.57
C ILE A 238 -2.31 27.11 -15.39
N GLY A 239 -1.51 27.90 -16.11
CA GLY A 239 -1.49 29.36 -16.01
C GLY A 239 -0.38 29.94 -15.14
N SER A 240 0.35 29.09 -14.41
CA SER A 240 1.65 29.44 -13.82
C SER A 240 2.78 29.01 -14.78
N GLU A 241 3.82 29.83 -14.94
CA GLU A 241 4.99 29.42 -15.74
C GLU A 241 5.86 28.44 -14.94
N LEU A 242 6.04 27.23 -15.47
CA LEU A 242 7.14 26.35 -15.09
C LEU A 242 8.45 27.01 -15.54
N LYS A 243 9.24 27.49 -14.57
CA LYS A 243 10.59 28.02 -14.82
C LYS A 243 11.59 26.87 -14.72
N ASP A 244 12.55 26.85 -15.63
CA ASP A 244 13.68 25.89 -15.64
C ASP A 244 13.27 24.41 -15.80
N CYS A 245 12.35 24.11 -16.74
CA CYS A 245 12.12 22.73 -17.16
C CYS A 245 13.21 22.29 -18.16
N GLU A 246 14.01 21.29 -17.78
CA GLU A 246 15.02 20.68 -18.66
C GLU A 246 14.40 19.77 -19.74
N GLY A 247 13.23 19.19 -19.44
CA GLY A 247 12.56 18.20 -20.28
C GLY A 247 11.30 18.70 -20.98
N GLU A 248 10.37 17.79 -21.22
CA GLU A 248 9.10 18.08 -21.89
C GLU A 248 8.03 18.49 -20.87
N ILE A 249 7.26 19.53 -21.20
CA ILE A 249 6.11 19.96 -20.41
C ILE A 249 4.87 19.24 -20.91
N ILE A 250 4.32 18.38 -20.07
CA ILE A 250 3.07 17.67 -20.34
C ILE A 250 1.96 18.26 -19.49
N THR A 251 0.75 18.34 -20.05
CA THR A 251 -0.44 18.80 -19.33
C THR A 251 -1.36 17.61 -19.07
N ARG A 252 -1.75 17.39 -17.82
CA ARG A 252 -2.71 16.35 -17.46
C ARG A 252 -3.91 16.96 -16.75
N ASP A 253 -5.08 16.44 -17.11
CA ASP A 253 -6.33 16.73 -16.42
C ASP A 253 -6.50 15.69 -15.31
N LEU A 254 -6.39 16.15 -14.08
CA LEU A 254 -6.50 15.34 -12.88
C LEU A 254 -7.82 15.67 -12.19
N ASP A 255 -8.30 14.78 -11.32
CA ASP A 255 -9.51 15.06 -10.51
C ASP A 255 -9.38 16.35 -9.66
N ALA A 256 -8.15 16.75 -9.37
CA ALA A 256 -7.76 17.97 -8.64
C ALA A 256 -7.61 19.22 -9.52
N GLY A 257 -7.83 19.12 -10.83
CA GLY A 257 -7.65 20.20 -11.81
C GLY A 257 -6.56 19.91 -12.85
N VAL A 258 -6.31 20.90 -13.70
CA VAL A 258 -5.36 20.78 -14.81
C VAL A 258 -3.98 21.25 -14.38
N TYR A 259 -3.00 20.35 -14.43
CA TYR A 259 -1.61 20.59 -14.03
C TYR A 259 -0.66 20.40 -15.20
N GLN A 260 0.42 21.18 -15.19
CA GLN A 260 1.57 21.06 -16.06
C GLN A 260 2.71 20.38 -15.29
N PHE A 261 3.31 19.35 -15.87
CA PHE A 261 4.41 18.60 -15.30
C PHE A 261 5.65 18.74 -16.17
N CYS A 262 6.79 19.02 -15.56
CA CYS A 262 8.08 18.90 -16.22
C CYS A 262 8.54 17.44 -16.15
N THR A 263 8.60 16.77 -17.31
CA THR A 263 9.03 15.38 -17.44
C THR A 263 10.38 15.27 -18.11
N VAL A 264 11.28 14.49 -17.53
CA VAL A 264 12.62 14.24 -18.09
C VAL A 264 12.76 12.75 -18.38
N THR A 265 13.34 12.45 -19.54
CA THR A 265 13.56 11.07 -19.99
C THR A 265 14.89 10.53 -19.47
N MET A 266 14.87 9.29 -18.99
CA MET A 266 16.04 8.53 -18.57
C MET A 266 16.05 7.18 -19.29
N THR A 267 17.24 6.73 -19.66
CA THR A 267 17.44 5.47 -20.39
C THR A 267 18.17 4.46 -19.51
N LEU A 268 17.67 3.23 -19.50
CA LEU A 268 18.35 2.05 -18.98
C LEU A 268 18.86 1.21 -20.15
N SER A 269 20.02 0.58 -20.00
CA SER A 269 20.61 -0.29 -21.02
C SER A 269 20.90 -1.69 -20.48
N ASP A 270 21.12 -2.62 -21.41
CA ASP A 270 21.61 -3.97 -21.12
C ASP A 270 20.72 -4.72 -20.12
N LEU A 271 19.42 -4.75 -20.43
CA LEU A 271 18.37 -5.31 -19.60
C LEU A 271 18.07 -6.76 -20.01
N THR A 272 17.76 -7.62 -19.06
CA THR A 272 17.42 -9.04 -19.30
C THR A 272 16.06 -9.37 -18.71
N ILE A 273 15.19 -9.98 -19.50
CA ILE A 273 13.87 -10.40 -19.04
C ILE A 273 14.01 -11.69 -18.25
N VAL A 274 13.79 -11.62 -16.94
CA VAL A 274 13.98 -12.78 -16.04
C VAL A 274 12.66 -13.46 -15.68
N ALA A 275 11.55 -12.71 -15.72
CA ALA A 275 10.24 -13.23 -15.38
C ALA A 275 9.12 -12.47 -16.08
N VAL A 276 7.98 -13.14 -16.22
CA VAL A 276 6.71 -12.55 -16.63
C VAL A 276 5.68 -12.88 -15.58
N TYR A 277 4.96 -11.87 -15.10
CA TYR A 277 3.99 -12.00 -14.03
C TYR A 277 2.56 -11.73 -14.51
N GLU A 278 1.59 -12.32 -13.83
CA GLU A 278 0.17 -12.05 -14.05
C GLU A 278 -0.25 -10.75 -13.35
N GLU A 279 -0.91 -9.87 -14.09
CA GLU A 279 -1.41 -8.58 -13.56
C GLU A 279 -2.25 -8.77 -12.29
N TRP A 280 -1.93 -8.00 -11.25
CA TRP A 280 -2.69 -7.92 -10.00
C TRP A 280 -4.05 -7.25 -10.24
N PRO A 281 -5.06 -7.60 -9.41
CA PRO A 281 -6.33 -6.89 -9.41
C PRO A 281 -6.17 -5.44 -8.98
N PHE A 282 -7.07 -4.58 -9.45
CA PHE A 282 -7.11 -3.16 -9.08
C PHE A 282 -7.56 -3.01 -7.62
N THR A 283 -6.58 -2.83 -6.74
CA THR A 283 -6.75 -2.84 -5.28
C THR A 283 -6.25 -1.52 -4.69
N ASN A 284 -4.94 -1.27 -4.66
CA ASN A 284 -4.39 -0.04 -4.11
C ASN A 284 -3.98 1.02 -5.17
N PRO A 285 -4.71 2.15 -5.28
CA PRO A 285 -4.38 3.25 -6.18
C PRO A 285 -3.19 4.10 -5.72
N THR A 286 -2.69 3.91 -4.49
CA THR A 286 -1.52 4.63 -3.95
C THR A 286 -0.23 4.18 -4.61
N LEU A 287 -0.08 2.87 -4.82
CA LEU A 287 1.10 2.27 -5.45
C LEU A 287 0.99 2.19 -6.98
N LEU A 288 -0.22 2.45 -7.49
CA LEU A 288 -0.61 2.34 -8.89
C LEU A 288 -0.44 0.91 -9.43
N PHE A 289 -1.11 0.62 -10.53
CA PHE A 289 -1.39 -0.76 -10.93
C PHE A 289 -0.36 -1.29 -11.93
N ASN A 290 0.01 -2.56 -11.74
CA ASN A 290 0.71 -3.39 -12.73
C ASN A 290 1.93 -2.73 -13.40
N PRO A 291 2.98 -2.39 -12.61
CA PRO A 291 4.20 -1.79 -13.12
C PRO A 291 5.10 -2.76 -13.90
N VAL A 292 5.87 -2.22 -14.84
CA VAL A 292 7.12 -2.88 -15.26
C VAL A 292 8.11 -2.82 -14.10
N ILE A 293 8.62 -3.96 -13.65
CA ILE A 293 9.54 -4.02 -12.52
C ILE A 293 10.96 -4.21 -13.02
N VAL A 294 11.89 -3.42 -12.52
CA VAL A 294 13.32 -3.47 -12.89
C VAL A 294 14.18 -3.48 -11.63
N GLY A 295 15.31 -4.20 -11.67
CA GLY A 295 16.31 -4.12 -10.60
C GLY A 295 17.06 -2.79 -10.59
N ASP A 296 17.40 -2.29 -9.40
CA ASP A 296 18.18 -1.06 -9.25
C ASP A 296 19.59 -1.17 -9.84
N SER A 297 20.11 -2.39 -10.05
CA SER A 297 21.40 -2.67 -10.72
C SER A 297 21.50 -2.04 -12.11
N ALA A 298 20.36 -1.81 -12.77
CA ALA A 298 20.27 -1.10 -14.05
C ALA A 298 20.55 0.42 -13.93
N LEU A 299 20.45 1.01 -12.73
CA LEU A 299 20.67 2.43 -12.49
C LEU A 299 22.10 2.72 -12.07
N SER A 300 22.72 3.70 -12.73
CA SER A 300 23.94 4.33 -12.25
C SER A 300 23.71 5.10 -10.93
N ILE A 301 24.76 5.30 -10.16
CA ILE A 301 24.70 6.05 -8.88
C ILE A 301 24.13 7.46 -9.09
N SER A 302 24.52 8.14 -10.17
CA SER A 302 23.99 9.48 -10.49
C SER A 302 22.48 9.45 -10.74
N ASN A 303 21.99 8.44 -11.45
CA ASN A 303 20.57 8.29 -11.76
C ASN A 303 19.75 8.02 -10.49
N ARG A 304 20.28 7.17 -9.60
CA ARG A 304 19.68 6.92 -8.28
C ARG A 304 19.55 8.22 -7.47
N THR A 305 20.62 9.01 -7.39
CA THR A 305 20.60 10.32 -6.71
C THR A 305 19.56 11.26 -7.32
N THR A 306 19.48 11.35 -8.65
CA THR A 306 18.48 12.17 -9.33
C THR A 306 17.05 11.77 -8.98
N LEU A 307 16.75 10.46 -8.93
CA LEU A 307 15.43 9.97 -8.55
C LEU A 307 15.10 10.25 -7.08
N VAL A 308 16.08 10.10 -6.17
CA VAL A 308 15.90 10.47 -4.76
C VAL A 308 15.60 11.96 -4.64
N VAL A 309 16.41 12.84 -5.24
CA VAL A 309 16.22 14.30 -5.13
C VAL A 309 14.85 14.73 -5.65
N ASN A 310 14.39 14.15 -6.76
CA ASN A 310 13.07 14.44 -7.35
C ASN A 310 11.90 13.65 -6.71
N ASP A 311 12.12 13.09 -5.51
CA ASP A 311 11.06 12.47 -4.71
C ASP A 311 10.48 11.16 -5.23
N HIS A 312 11.15 10.53 -6.19
CA HIS A 312 10.75 9.26 -6.76
C HIS A 312 11.22 8.04 -5.95
N ALA A 313 11.69 8.22 -4.71
CA ALA A 313 12.18 7.14 -3.85
C ALA A 313 11.34 7.01 -2.56
N TYR A 314 10.89 5.79 -2.26
CA TYR A 314 10.11 5.46 -1.06
C TYR A 314 10.48 4.09 -0.53
N LEU A 315 10.16 3.81 0.73
CA LEU A 315 10.36 2.49 1.32
C LEU A 315 9.04 1.71 1.27
N GLY A 316 9.11 0.52 0.66
CA GLY A 316 8.02 -0.46 0.68
C GLY A 316 8.18 -1.38 1.88
N ILE A 317 7.12 -1.56 2.65
CA ILE A 317 7.16 -2.35 3.89
C ILE A 317 6.16 -3.50 3.83
N ALA A 318 6.61 -4.68 4.27
CA ALA A 318 5.77 -5.80 4.64
C ALA A 318 5.62 -5.88 6.16
N ILE A 319 4.38 -5.93 6.63
CA ILE A 319 4.01 -6.08 8.03
C ILE A 319 3.59 -7.54 8.26
N ASP A 320 3.81 -8.04 9.48
CA ASP A 320 3.20 -9.31 9.90
C ASP A 320 1.69 -9.13 9.99
N ARG A 321 0.98 -9.62 8.96
CA ARG A 321 -0.47 -9.57 8.87
C ARG A 321 -1.17 -10.37 9.98
N ASN A 322 -0.45 -11.25 10.69
CA ASN A 322 -0.97 -11.96 11.86
C ASN A 322 -0.96 -11.12 13.13
N LEU A 323 -0.14 -10.06 13.19
CA LEU A 323 -0.04 -9.15 14.33
C LEU A 323 -0.99 -7.95 14.22
N LEU A 324 -1.63 -7.75 13.07
CA LEU A 324 -2.62 -6.70 12.88
C LEU A 324 -3.81 -6.92 13.85
N PRO A 325 -4.16 -5.94 14.70
CA PRO A 325 -5.32 -6.06 15.56
C PRO A 325 -6.58 -6.11 14.71
N THR A 326 -7.25 -7.25 14.75
CA THR A 326 -8.34 -7.59 13.84
C THR A 326 -9.73 -7.37 14.47
N SER A 327 -9.80 -6.79 15.67
CA SER A 327 -11.06 -6.54 16.38
C SER A 327 -11.95 -5.50 15.71
N SER A 328 -11.36 -4.50 15.03
CA SER A 328 -12.05 -3.56 14.14
C SER A 328 -11.06 -2.87 13.20
N THR A 329 -11.55 -2.29 12.09
CA THR A 329 -10.74 -1.43 11.20
C THR A 329 -10.20 -0.19 11.91
N ASP A 330 -10.92 0.29 12.93
CA ASP A 330 -10.50 1.42 13.76
C ASP A 330 -9.35 1.03 14.69
N ASP A 331 -9.39 -0.17 15.28
CA ASP A 331 -8.29 -0.68 16.12
C ASP A 331 -7.02 -0.94 15.29
N ALA A 332 -7.17 -1.47 14.07
CA ALA A 332 -6.07 -1.60 13.13
C ALA A 332 -5.47 -0.22 12.77
N ALA A 333 -6.33 0.77 12.50
CA ALA A 333 -5.90 2.13 12.20
C ALA A 333 -5.19 2.81 13.39
N ASP A 334 -5.70 2.64 14.61
CA ASP A 334 -5.11 3.18 15.84
C ASP A 334 -3.75 2.53 16.14
N TRP A 335 -3.63 1.22 15.91
CA TRP A 335 -2.37 0.49 16.04
C TRP A 335 -1.33 0.94 15.00
N LEU A 336 -1.76 1.20 13.76
CA LEU A 336 -0.90 1.77 12.71
C LEU A 336 -0.51 3.23 13.02
N ASP A 337 -1.42 4.04 13.57
CA ASP A 337 -1.11 5.42 13.99
C ASP A 337 -0.19 5.47 15.23
N ALA A 338 -0.27 4.50 16.13
CA ALA A 338 0.66 4.34 17.24
C ALA A 338 2.08 4.01 16.75
N ASN A 339 2.19 3.17 15.72
CA ASN A 339 3.46 2.77 15.10
C ASN A 339 4.02 3.81 14.10
N ARG A 340 3.19 4.74 13.62
CA ARG A 340 3.55 5.80 12.66
C ARG A 340 4.55 6.84 13.16
N LYS A 341 4.79 6.97 14.48
CA LYS A 341 5.67 8.01 15.04
C LYS A 341 7.13 7.54 15.10
N ILE A 342 7.86 7.67 14.00
CA ILE A 342 9.34 7.67 14.03
C ILE A 342 9.80 9.05 14.52
N ARG A 343 10.39 9.11 15.72
CA ARG A 343 11.04 10.32 16.25
C ARG A 343 12.56 10.15 16.17
N ARG A 344 13.15 10.37 14.99
CA ARG A 344 14.56 10.83 14.90
C ARG A 344 14.60 12.36 14.80
N PRO A 345 15.44 13.05 15.58
CA PRO A 345 15.75 14.45 15.29
C PRO A 345 16.58 14.51 14.01
N GLY A 346 15.93 14.81 12.87
CA GLY A 346 16.60 14.94 11.56
C GLY A 346 15.95 14.13 10.42
N LEU A 347 15.22 13.06 10.72
CA LEU A 347 14.45 12.29 9.74
C LEU A 347 13.06 11.98 10.31
N ARG A 348 12.03 12.65 9.76
CA ARG A 348 10.63 12.32 10.05
C ARG A 348 10.02 11.62 8.84
N ALA A 349 10.17 10.30 8.78
CA ALA A 349 9.39 9.44 7.90
C ALA A 349 7.93 9.37 8.39
N ARG A 350 6.95 9.45 7.48
CA ARG A 350 5.51 9.29 7.80
C ARG A 350 5.01 7.98 7.20
N TRP A 351 4.62 7.05 8.05
CA TRP A 351 3.92 5.81 7.67
C TRP A 351 2.54 6.13 7.07
N ARG A 352 2.19 5.48 5.95
CA ARG A 352 0.84 5.51 5.39
C ARG A 352 0.26 4.10 5.34
N ASN A 353 -0.90 3.95 5.96
CA ASN A 353 -1.68 2.73 5.98
C ASN A 353 -2.61 2.67 4.76
N GLN A 354 -2.72 1.51 4.10
CA GLN A 354 -3.41 1.35 2.81
C GLN A 354 -4.91 0.99 2.93
N ASP A 355 -5.41 0.61 4.11
CA ASP A 355 -6.75 0.03 4.29
C ASP A 355 -7.89 1.02 4.54
N ARG A 356 -7.91 2.16 3.86
CA ARG A 356 -9.13 3.01 3.83
C ARG A 356 -9.54 3.37 2.42
N ILE A 357 -9.95 2.34 1.68
CA ILE A 357 -10.75 2.46 0.47
C ILE A 357 -11.94 1.51 0.61
N GLN A 358 -12.92 1.95 1.39
CA GLN A 358 -14.34 1.62 1.18
C GLN A 358 -15.17 2.88 1.46
#